data_AF-A0A6H5KRJ9-F1
#
_entry.id   AF-A0A6H5KRJ9-F1
#
_cell.length_a   1.000
_cell.length_b   1.000
_cell.length_c   1.000
_cell.angle_alpha   90.00
_cell.angle_beta   90.00
_cell.angle_gamma   90.00
#
_symmetry.space_group_name_H-M   'P 1'
#
loop_
_entity.id
_entity.type
_entity.pdbx_description
1 polymer ?
#
loop_
_entity_poly.entity_id
_entity_poly.type
_entity_poly.pdbx_seq_one_letter_code
_entity_poly.pdbx_strand_id
1 'polypeptide(L)'
;MEFLRVVEEELRGLAAEARRRHPVVQEAAERAILKLRNMREEYAVALRQQHEGNAPPLSMFRSQDLLRPFLLACNHADASPHLMTMAMDSIQYLINRDAILPSDAPNILRVLAIQSQSKDADVQKRVLQTMVMVVTWKSCDMTEDTVAQALGVCLGLHDAKNAMVRTAADMTVRQIISLLFDRVADELGVTAAAAAAAANIASGGGAGGFAASGGRGMEMHGEDSEAGTAEEAVVEEEDEGGGGGAGEGALRCAHLVFQDLCVLSRGEQGQWIKRTSVSASLGLELVEQVLSQQPILFRRFKVLRRLLSQEVCPLILQILRRRMDFPLLVRLLRAASTLTVTYGDLLPNEAHAILSTMLGSLGTGLGSEVDHPGEQEPR
;
A
#
# COMPACT_ATOMS: atom_id res chain seq x y z
N MET A 1 19.89 6.46 -24.98
CA MET A 1 19.54 5.99 -26.34
C MET A 1 18.80 4.66 -26.35
N GLU A 2 19.01 3.77 -25.39
CA GLU A 2 18.31 2.47 -25.33
C GLU A 2 16.79 2.59 -25.20
N PHE A 3 16.29 3.56 -24.41
CA PHE A 3 14.85 3.79 -24.25
C PHE A 3 14.09 3.98 -25.57
N LEU A 4 14.50 4.94 -26.39
CA LEU A 4 13.84 5.23 -27.67
C LEU A 4 13.93 4.04 -28.63
N ARG A 5 15.05 3.32 -28.62
CA ARG A 5 15.24 2.13 -29.45
C ARG A 5 14.24 1.03 -29.09
N VAL A 6 14.10 0.75 -27.79
CA VAL A 6 13.16 -0.26 -27.28
C VAL A 6 11.72 0.13 -27.60
N VAL A 7 11.31 1.38 -27.33
CA VAL A 7 9.94 1.83 -27.65
C VAL A 7 9.65 1.77 -29.16
N GLU A 8 10.62 2.11 -30.01
CA GLU A 8 10.46 2.00 -31.48
C GLU A 8 10.34 0.53 -31.93
N GLU A 9 11.08 -0.38 -31.29
CA GLU A 9 11.01 -1.82 -31.54
C GLU A 9 9.65 -2.41 -31.11
N GLU A 10 9.16 -2.03 -29.92
CA GLU A 10 7.87 -2.43 -29.39
C GLU A 10 6.70 -1.94 -30.26
N LEU A 11 6.72 -0.67 -30.71
CA LEU A 11 5.71 -0.12 -31.61
C LEU A 11 5.70 -0.83 -32.97
N ARG A 12 6.87 -1.18 -33.51
CA ARG A 12 6.96 -1.96 -34.76
C ARG A 12 6.42 -3.37 -34.57
N GLY A 13 6.76 -4.03 -33.46
CA GLY A 13 6.24 -5.34 -33.11
C GLY A 13 4.71 -5.32 -33.02
N LEU A 14 4.16 -4.32 -32.31
CA LEU A 14 2.72 -4.12 -32.19
C LEU A 14 2.04 -3.91 -33.56
N ALA A 15 2.63 -3.07 -34.42
CA ALA A 15 2.10 -2.82 -35.75
C ALA A 15 2.09 -4.08 -36.63
N ALA A 16 3.16 -4.88 -36.57
CA ALA A 16 3.27 -6.11 -37.33
C ALA A 16 2.24 -7.16 -36.91
N GLU A 17 2.04 -7.34 -35.60
CA GLU A 17 1.07 -8.28 -35.05
C GLU A 17 -0.39 -7.82 -35.30
N ALA A 18 -0.66 -6.52 -35.18
CA ALA A 18 -1.99 -5.96 -35.37
C ALA A 18 -2.44 -5.87 -36.84
N ARG A 19 -1.52 -5.87 -37.81
CA ARG A 19 -1.76 -5.58 -39.24
C ARG A 19 -2.93 -6.34 -39.87
N ARG A 20 -3.14 -7.60 -39.50
CA ARG A 20 -4.15 -8.45 -40.14
C ARG A 20 -5.55 -8.32 -39.54
N ARG A 21 -5.64 -8.11 -38.22
CA ARG A 21 -6.90 -8.16 -37.46
C ARG A 21 -7.37 -6.80 -36.96
N HIS A 22 -6.43 -5.89 -36.72
CA HIS A 22 -6.67 -4.61 -36.05
C HIS A 22 -5.93 -3.46 -36.77
N PRO A 23 -6.38 -3.07 -37.98
CA PRO A 23 -5.72 -2.01 -38.76
C PRO A 23 -5.65 -0.67 -38.02
N VAL A 24 -6.63 -0.37 -37.16
CA VAL A 24 -6.64 0.88 -36.36
C VAL A 24 -5.47 0.93 -35.37
N VAL A 25 -5.08 -0.21 -34.80
CA VAL A 25 -3.91 -0.31 -33.90
C VAL A 25 -2.62 -0.13 -34.68
N GLN A 26 -2.53 -0.69 -35.89
CA GLN A 26 -1.39 -0.50 -36.79
C GLN A 26 -1.23 0.99 -37.16
N GLU A 27 -2.29 1.66 -37.60
CA GLU A 27 -2.26 3.09 -37.95
C GLU A 27 -1.89 3.98 -36.76
N ALA A 28 -2.34 3.61 -35.55
CA ALA A 28 -1.94 4.31 -34.33
C ALA A 28 -0.44 4.11 -34.04
N ALA A 29 0.07 2.89 -34.17
CA ALA A 29 1.48 2.59 -33.96
C ALA A 29 2.40 3.28 -34.98
N GLU A 30 2.03 3.31 -36.26
CA GLU A 30 2.78 4.02 -37.31
C GLU A 30 2.84 5.53 -37.06
N ARG A 31 1.73 6.14 -36.62
CA ARG A 31 1.70 7.55 -36.19
C ARG A 31 2.58 7.80 -34.97
N ALA A 32 2.56 6.90 -33.99
CA ALA A 32 3.40 6.99 -32.80
C ALA A 32 4.90 6.92 -33.16
N ILE A 33 5.29 6.07 -34.12
CA ILE A 33 6.68 5.96 -34.61
C ILE A 33 7.12 7.27 -35.28
N LEU A 34 6.26 7.90 -36.09
CA LEU A 34 6.58 9.22 -36.69
C LEU A 34 6.81 10.28 -35.61
N LYS A 35 5.97 10.31 -34.57
CA LYS A 35 6.13 11.25 -33.46
C LYS A 35 7.40 10.97 -32.64
N LEU A 36 7.72 9.70 -32.39
CA LEU A 36 8.94 9.29 -31.70
C LEU A 36 10.21 9.74 -32.44
N ARG A 37 10.19 9.74 -33.78
CA ARG A 37 11.30 10.26 -34.59
C ARG A 37 11.51 11.76 -34.39
N ASN A 38 10.43 12.54 -34.39
CA ASN A 38 10.50 13.97 -34.11
C ASN A 38 11.05 14.23 -32.70
N MET A 39 10.54 13.51 -31.69
CA MET A 39 11.04 13.62 -30.31
C MET A 39 12.51 13.24 -30.17
N ARG A 40 12.99 12.27 -30.96
CA ARG A 40 14.41 11.89 -30.99
C ARG A 40 15.27 13.03 -31.55
N GLU A 41 14.79 13.74 -32.56
CA GLU A 41 15.46 14.91 -33.12
C GLU A 41 15.49 16.06 -32.11
N GLU A 42 14.37 16.33 -31.43
CA GLU A 42 14.29 17.32 -30.34
C GLU A 42 15.25 16.99 -29.19
N TYR A 43 15.34 15.73 -28.77
CA TYR A 43 16.32 15.27 -27.78
C TYR A 43 17.75 15.48 -28.26
N ALA A 44 18.05 15.18 -29.53
CA ALA A 44 19.38 15.37 -30.09
C ALA A 44 19.77 16.87 -30.14
N VAL A 45 18.81 17.76 -30.37
CA VAL A 45 19.01 19.21 -30.29
C VAL A 45 19.24 19.65 -28.85
N ALA A 46 18.42 19.20 -27.90
CA ALA A 46 18.56 19.52 -26.48
C ALA A 46 19.92 19.05 -25.92
N LEU A 47 20.36 17.86 -26.30
CA LEU A 47 21.67 17.31 -25.92
C LEU A 47 22.84 18.13 -26.49
N ARG A 48 22.69 18.74 -27.68
CA ARG A 48 23.70 19.61 -28.28
C ARG A 48 23.74 20.99 -27.63
N GLN A 49 22.62 21.46 -27.08
CA GLN A 49 22.50 22.76 -26.41
C GLN A 49 23.00 22.74 -24.96
N GLN A 50 22.96 21.58 -24.29
CA GLN A 50 23.51 21.43 -22.94
C GLN A 50 25.01 21.07 -22.97
N HIS A 51 25.87 22.01 -22.56
CA HIS A 51 27.23 21.70 -22.11
C HIS A 51 27.17 21.21 -20.66
N GLU A 52 27.91 20.14 -20.36
CA GLU A 52 28.11 19.51 -19.04
C GLU A 52 27.06 18.50 -18.54
N GLY A 53 27.35 17.22 -18.81
CA GLY A 53 27.22 16.11 -17.85
C GLY A 53 25.82 15.57 -17.52
N ASN A 54 24.75 16.34 -17.69
CA ASN A 54 23.41 15.89 -17.33
C ASN A 54 22.58 15.58 -18.59
N ALA A 55 22.22 14.31 -18.78
CA ALA A 55 21.34 13.92 -19.89
C ALA A 55 19.94 14.53 -19.68
N PRO A 56 19.24 14.97 -20.74
CA PRO A 56 17.86 15.45 -20.64
C PRO A 56 16.97 14.39 -19.96
N PRO A 57 16.06 14.79 -19.05
CA PRO A 57 15.21 13.84 -18.35
C PRO A 57 14.25 13.17 -19.35
N LEU A 58 14.00 11.88 -19.14
CA LEU A 58 13.08 11.09 -19.98
C LEU A 58 11.62 11.60 -19.92
N SER A 59 11.31 12.47 -18.97
CA SER A 59 10.02 13.17 -18.88
C SER A 59 9.70 14.02 -20.11
N MET A 60 10.70 14.40 -20.92
CA MET A 60 10.45 15.08 -22.20
C MET A 60 9.71 14.22 -23.23
N PHE A 61 9.68 12.88 -23.04
CA PHE A 61 8.98 11.95 -23.91
C PHE A 61 7.54 11.67 -23.47
N ARG A 62 7.02 12.38 -22.46
CA ARG A 62 5.63 12.25 -22.01
C ARG A 62 4.65 12.64 -23.12
N SER A 63 4.01 11.66 -23.73
CA SER A 63 3.06 11.89 -24.83
C SER A 63 1.97 10.83 -24.90
N GLN A 64 0.71 11.27 -24.95
CA GLN A 64 -0.45 10.38 -25.08
C GLN A 64 -0.39 9.52 -26.35
N ASP A 65 0.18 10.07 -27.43
CA ASP A 65 0.27 9.37 -28.71
C ASP A 65 1.20 8.14 -28.67
N LEU A 66 2.14 8.08 -27.72
CA LEU A 66 3.01 6.91 -27.56
C LEU A 66 2.28 5.79 -26.81
N LEU A 67 1.38 6.15 -25.89
CA LEU A 67 0.61 5.19 -25.09
C LEU A 67 -0.63 4.66 -25.83
N ARG A 68 -1.28 5.51 -26.63
CA ARG A 68 -2.55 5.23 -27.31
C ARG A 68 -2.58 3.91 -28.13
N PRO A 69 -1.54 3.53 -28.90
CA PRO A 69 -1.56 2.28 -29.66
C PRO A 69 -1.67 1.05 -28.75
N PHE A 70 -0.96 1.06 -27.62
CA PHE A 70 -0.99 -0.03 -26.64
C PHE A 70 -2.33 -0.11 -25.90
N LEU A 71 -2.90 1.04 -25.51
CA LEU A 71 -4.24 1.08 -24.91
C LEU A 71 -5.31 0.57 -25.87
N LEU A 72 -5.21 0.91 -27.16
CA LEU A 72 -6.16 0.47 -28.16
C LEU A 72 -6.07 -1.05 -28.37
N ALA A 73 -4.84 -1.60 -28.44
CA ALA A 73 -4.61 -3.03 -28.53
C ALA A 73 -5.28 -3.78 -27.36
N CYS A 74 -5.09 -3.29 -26.14
CA CYS A 74 -5.70 -3.84 -24.93
C CYS A 74 -7.19 -3.53 -24.77
N ASN A 75 -7.83 -2.75 -25.66
CA ASN A 75 -9.27 -2.47 -25.56
C ASN A 75 -10.12 -3.37 -26.49
N HIS A 76 -9.49 -4.05 -27.45
CA HIS A 76 -10.21 -4.95 -28.35
C HIS A 76 -10.50 -6.29 -27.66
N ALA A 77 -11.78 -6.67 -27.62
CA ALA A 77 -12.22 -7.93 -27.00
C ALA A 77 -11.68 -9.19 -27.72
N ASP A 78 -11.43 -9.10 -29.03
CA ASP A 78 -10.95 -10.21 -29.87
C ASP A 78 -9.43 -10.22 -30.08
N ALA A 79 -8.69 -9.40 -29.31
CA ALA A 79 -7.24 -9.33 -29.41
C ALA A 79 -6.60 -10.68 -29.05
N SER A 80 -5.52 -11.06 -29.75
CA SER A 80 -4.78 -12.27 -29.41
C SER A 80 -4.10 -12.09 -28.03
N PRO A 81 -4.00 -13.14 -27.19
CA PRO A 81 -3.30 -13.04 -25.91
C PRO A 81 -1.85 -12.57 -26.07
N HIS A 82 -1.20 -12.92 -27.18
CA HIS A 82 0.14 -12.45 -27.51
C HIS A 82 0.20 -10.94 -27.76
N LEU A 83 -0.74 -10.38 -28.56
CA LEU A 83 -0.82 -8.94 -28.79
C LEU A 83 -1.07 -8.18 -27.48
N MET A 84 -1.92 -8.74 -26.61
CA MET A 84 -2.22 -8.15 -25.31
C MET A 84 -0.99 -8.15 -24.40
N THR A 85 -0.28 -9.28 -24.27
CA THR A 85 0.91 -9.35 -23.41
C THR A 85 2.02 -8.42 -23.88
N MET A 86 2.23 -8.29 -25.20
CA MET A 86 3.15 -7.29 -25.78
C MET A 86 2.74 -5.87 -25.42
N ALA A 87 1.46 -5.52 -25.60
CA ALA A 87 0.98 -4.18 -25.28
C ALA A 87 1.07 -3.86 -23.78
N MET A 88 0.84 -4.84 -22.92
CA MET A 88 1.00 -4.69 -21.47
C MET A 88 2.46 -4.52 -21.05
N ASP A 89 3.40 -5.26 -21.66
CA ASP A 89 4.84 -5.07 -21.42
C ASP A 89 5.29 -3.66 -21.76
N SER A 90 4.84 -3.15 -22.91
CA SER A 90 5.14 -1.77 -23.32
C SER A 90 4.54 -0.75 -22.37
N ILE A 91 3.31 -0.94 -21.90
CA ILE A 91 2.71 -0.05 -20.89
C ILE A 91 3.55 -0.06 -19.61
N GLN A 92 3.96 -1.23 -19.12
CA GLN A 92 4.82 -1.34 -17.94
C GLN A 92 6.17 -0.64 -18.17
N TYR A 93 6.80 -0.87 -19.32
CA TYR A 93 8.06 -0.23 -19.66
C TYR A 93 7.96 1.30 -19.65
N LEU A 94 6.88 1.85 -20.23
CA LEU A 94 6.63 3.29 -20.27
C LEU A 94 6.34 3.88 -18.88
N ILE A 95 5.59 3.17 -18.01
CA ILE A 95 5.36 3.59 -16.62
C ILE A 95 6.69 3.63 -15.85
N ASN A 96 7.51 2.58 -15.93
CA ASN A 96 8.80 2.48 -15.23
C ASN A 96 9.80 3.58 -15.63
N ARG A 97 9.68 4.12 -16.84
CA ARG A 97 10.56 5.19 -17.37
C ARG A 97 9.94 6.57 -17.27
N ASP A 98 8.77 6.69 -16.64
CA ASP A 98 8.04 7.94 -16.41
C ASP A 98 7.72 8.71 -17.72
N ALA A 99 7.48 7.95 -18.79
CA ALA A 99 7.25 8.45 -20.15
C ALA A 99 5.74 8.63 -20.48
N ILE A 100 4.87 8.60 -19.47
CA ILE A 100 3.42 8.74 -19.62
C ILE A 100 2.94 9.99 -18.89
N LEU A 101 1.91 10.64 -19.42
CA LEU A 101 1.25 11.76 -18.76
C LEU A 101 0.40 11.25 -17.58
N PRO A 102 0.48 11.87 -16.38
CA PRO A 102 -0.33 11.49 -15.22
C PRO A 102 -1.84 11.46 -15.50
N SER A 103 -2.33 12.31 -16.40
CA SER A 103 -3.73 12.35 -16.84
C SER A 103 -4.21 11.07 -17.54
N ASP A 104 -3.30 10.22 -18.01
CA ASP A 104 -3.63 8.97 -18.70
C ASP A 104 -3.76 7.77 -17.73
N ALA A 105 -3.42 7.92 -16.45
CA ALA A 105 -3.53 6.84 -15.47
C ALA A 105 -4.94 6.22 -15.38
N PRO A 106 -6.05 7.01 -15.40
CA PRO A 106 -7.41 6.45 -15.41
C PRO A 106 -7.70 5.62 -16.68
N ASN A 107 -7.12 5.98 -17.83
CA ASN A 107 -7.26 5.21 -19.06
C ASN A 107 -6.55 3.86 -18.98
N ILE A 108 -5.35 3.83 -18.40
CA ILE A 108 -4.61 2.60 -18.13
C ILE A 108 -5.42 1.71 -17.18
N LEU A 109 -5.87 2.25 -16.04
CA LEU A 109 -6.66 1.50 -15.07
C LEU A 109 -7.95 0.92 -15.66
N ARG A 110 -8.65 1.69 -16.50
CA ARG A 110 -9.85 1.20 -17.21
C ARG A 110 -9.52 0.01 -18.09
N VAL A 111 -8.48 0.10 -18.91
CA VAL A 111 -8.06 -0.99 -19.79
C VAL A 111 -7.66 -2.22 -18.97
N LEU A 112 -6.89 -2.05 -17.91
CA LEU A 112 -6.48 -3.15 -17.05
C LEU A 112 -7.67 -3.81 -16.33
N ALA A 113 -8.68 -3.02 -15.94
CA ALA A 113 -9.91 -3.55 -15.35
C ALA A 113 -10.75 -4.37 -16.34
N ILE A 114 -10.70 -4.04 -17.63
CA ILE A 114 -11.30 -4.90 -18.68
C ILE A 114 -10.49 -6.20 -18.79
N GLN A 115 -9.15 -6.10 -18.79
CA GLN A 115 -8.28 -7.25 -19.02
C GLN A 115 -8.14 -8.21 -17.84
N SER A 116 -8.51 -7.80 -16.62
CA SER A 116 -8.61 -8.72 -15.49
C SER A 116 -9.64 -9.84 -15.73
N GLN A 117 -10.65 -9.58 -16.56
CA GLN A 117 -11.68 -10.55 -16.93
C GLN A 117 -11.25 -11.49 -18.07
N SER A 118 -10.00 -11.36 -18.56
CA SER A 118 -9.46 -12.25 -19.58
C SER A 118 -9.43 -13.70 -19.09
N LYS A 119 -9.59 -14.64 -20.02
CA LYS A 119 -9.45 -16.09 -19.75
C LYS A 119 -7.99 -16.51 -19.64
N ASP A 120 -7.08 -15.69 -20.15
CA ASP A 120 -5.65 -15.99 -20.21
C ASP A 120 -4.96 -15.62 -18.89
N ALA A 121 -4.31 -16.61 -18.28
CA ALA A 121 -3.67 -16.43 -16.98
C ALA A 121 -2.44 -15.51 -17.03
N ASP A 122 -1.73 -15.43 -18.16
CA ASP A 122 -0.54 -14.60 -18.29
C ASP A 122 -0.94 -13.13 -18.48
N VAL A 123 -2.03 -12.87 -19.18
CA VAL A 123 -2.67 -11.54 -19.21
C VAL A 123 -3.05 -11.11 -17.80
N GLN A 124 -3.73 -11.96 -17.02
CA GLN A 124 -4.14 -11.63 -15.65
C GLN A 124 -2.94 -11.32 -14.73
N LYS A 125 -1.83 -12.07 -14.86
CA LYS A 125 -0.59 -11.77 -14.11
C LYS A 125 0.00 -10.42 -14.50
N ARG A 126 0.00 -10.08 -15.79
CA ARG A 126 0.46 -8.76 -16.27
C ARG A 126 -0.44 -7.63 -15.78
N VAL A 127 -1.75 -7.86 -15.66
CA VAL A 127 -2.67 -6.92 -15.00
C VAL A 127 -2.24 -6.67 -13.56
N LEU A 128 -2.02 -7.72 -12.76
CA LEU A 128 -1.57 -7.59 -11.37
C LEU A 128 -0.26 -6.82 -11.25
N GLN A 129 0.74 -7.14 -12.07
CA GLN A 129 2.03 -6.44 -12.09
C GLN A 129 1.88 -4.95 -12.44
N THR A 130 1.07 -4.65 -13.45
CA THR A 130 0.84 -3.26 -13.87
C THR A 130 0.08 -2.48 -12.80
N MET A 131 -0.83 -3.12 -12.05
CA MET A 131 -1.54 -2.49 -10.93
C MET A 131 -0.58 -2.04 -9.84
N VAL A 132 0.37 -2.89 -9.44
CA VAL A 132 1.41 -2.50 -8.47
C VAL A 132 2.13 -1.25 -8.95
N MET A 133 2.56 -1.24 -10.22
CA MET A 133 3.31 -0.14 -10.79
C MET A 133 2.52 1.17 -10.80
N VAL A 134 1.24 1.13 -11.17
CA VAL A 134 0.36 2.31 -11.18
C VAL A 134 0.19 2.88 -9.77
N VAL A 135 -0.02 2.04 -8.75
CA VAL A 135 -0.18 2.52 -7.37
C VAL A 135 1.12 3.14 -6.83
N THR A 136 2.27 2.58 -7.19
CA THR A 136 3.58 3.12 -6.78
C THR A 136 4.10 4.27 -7.62
N TRP A 137 3.35 4.71 -8.63
CA TRP A 137 3.82 5.70 -9.57
C TRP A 137 3.86 7.10 -8.95
N LYS A 138 5.06 7.55 -8.56
CA LYS A 138 5.28 8.82 -7.85
C LYS A 138 4.83 10.06 -8.60
N SER A 139 4.93 10.08 -9.93
CA SER A 139 4.55 11.23 -10.75
C SER A 139 3.03 11.36 -10.94
N CYS A 140 2.26 10.33 -10.58
CA CYS A 140 0.81 10.32 -10.70
C CYS A 140 0.18 10.55 -9.33
N ASP A 141 -0.71 11.53 -9.21
CA ASP A 141 -1.40 11.81 -7.95
C ASP A 141 -2.16 10.59 -7.44
N MET A 142 -2.07 10.34 -6.14
CA MET A 142 -2.79 9.27 -5.47
C MET A 142 -4.23 9.72 -5.23
N THR A 143 -5.09 9.43 -6.20
CA THR A 143 -6.53 9.70 -6.09
C THR A 143 -7.28 8.48 -5.54
N GLU A 144 -8.41 8.75 -4.91
CA GLU A 144 -9.28 7.71 -4.35
C GLU A 144 -9.76 6.72 -5.42
N ASP A 145 -10.19 7.22 -6.58
CA ASP A 145 -10.68 6.39 -7.67
C ASP A 145 -9.57 5.45 -8.19
N THR A 146 -8.34 5.97 -8.32
CA THR A 146 -7.18 5.18 -8.76
C THR A 146 -6.92 4.02 -7.80
N VAL A 147 -6.88 4.29 -6.50
CA VAL A 147 -6.59 3.28 -5.48
C VAL A 147 -7.74 2.28 -5.35
N ALA A 148 -8.98 2.74 -5.28
CA ALA A 148 -10.16 1.88 -5.18
C ALA A 148 -10.26 0.93 -6.37
N GLN A 149 -10.01 1.44 -7.59
CA GLN A 149 -10.05 0.62 -8.79
C GLN A 149 -8.90 -0.39 -8.82
N ALA A 150 -7.68 0.00 -8.46
CA ALA A 150 -6.53 -0.91 -8.43
C ALA A 150 -6.73 -2.06 -7.43
N LEU A 151 -7.08 -1.73 -6.19
CA LEU A 151 -7.38 -2.73 -5.16
C LEU A 151 -8.59 -3.58 -5.53
N GLY A 152 -9.66 -2.98 -6.07
CA GLY A 152 -10.86 -3.70 -6.47
C GLY A 152 -10.59 -4.73 -7.58
N VAL A 153 -9.74 -4.39 -8.56
CA VAL A 153 -9.32 -5.33 -9.60
C VAL A 153 -8.47 -6.47 -9.02
N CYS A 154 -7.50 -6.16 -8.16
CA CYS A 154 -6.63 -7.17 -7.55
C CYS A 154 -7.42 -8.13 -6.63
N LEU A 155 -8.34 -7.59 -5.82
CA LEU A 155 -9.22 -8.39 -4.97
C LEU A 155 -10.22 -9.21 -5.78
N GLY A 156 -10.76 -8.67 -6.89
CA GLY A 156 -11.61 -9.44 -7.80
C GLY A 156 -10.90 -10.63 -8.45
N LEU A 157 -9.57 -10.54 -8.64
CA LEU A 157 -8.76 -11.67 -9.13
C LEU A 157 -8.46 -12.72 -8.04
N HIS A 158 -8.78 -12.46 -6.78
CA HIS A 158 -8.68 -13.45 -5.70
C HIS A 158 -9.65 -14.62 -5.89
N ASP A 159 -10.77 -14.38 -6.58
CA ASP A 159 -11.76 -15.40 -6.96
C ASP A 159 -11.52 -15.99 -8.36
N ALA A 160 -10.35 -15.73 -8.97
CA ALA A 160 -10.04 -16.25 -10.29
C ALA A 160 -10.06 -17.79 -10.31
N LYS A 161 -10.47 -18.39 -11.44
CA LYS A 161 -10.52 -19.87 -11.58
C LYS A 161 -9.15 -20.51 -11.45
N ASN A 162 -8.10 -19.83 -11.92
CA ASN A 162 -6.74 -20.34 -11.90
C ASN A 162 -6.08 -20.11 -10.53
N ALA A 163 -5.65 -21.20 -9.88
CA ALA A 163 -5.01 -21.15 -8.58
C ALA A 163 -3.73 -20.29 -8.55
N MET A 164 -2.91 -20.34 -9.60
CA MET A 164 -1.69 -19.52 -9.69
C MET A 164 -2.03 -18.02 -9.75
N VAL A 165 -3.12 -17.66 -10.42
CA VAL A 165 -3.59 -16.27 -10.49
C VAL A 165 -4.12 -15.83 -9.14
N ARG A 166 -4.88 -16.68 -8.44
CA ARG A 166 -5.35 -16.38 -7.07
C ARG A 166 -4.18 -16.12 -6.11
N THR A 167 -3.17 -17.00 -6.12
CA THR A 167 -1.98 -16.83 -5.28
C THR A 167 -1.21 -15.57 -5.67
N ALA A 168 -1.05 -15.29 -6.97
CA ALA A 168 -0.42 -14.05 -7.41
C ALA A 168 -1.21 -12.82 -6.96
N ALA A 169 -2.55 -12.85 -7.06
CA ALA A 169 -3.42 -11.77 -6.62
C ALA A 169 -3.29 -11.52 -5.11
N ASP A 170 -3.28 -12.58 -4.29
CA ASP A 170 -3.07 -12.48 -2.84
C ASP A 170 -1.76 -11.76 -2.50
N MET A 171 -0.66 -12.19 -3.12
CA MET A 171 0.66 -11.56 -2.95
C MET A 171 0.65 -10.10 -3.43
N THR A 172 0.02 -9.83 -4.56
CA THR A 172 -0.09 -8.48 -5.12
C THR A 172 -0.91 -7.55 -4.23
N VAL A 173 -2.03 -8.00 -3.63
CA VAL A 173 -2.83 -7.18 -2.71
C VAL A 173 -2.01 -6.76 -1.50
N ARG A 174 -1.27 -7.69 -0.89
CA ARG A 174 -0.37 -7.43 0.24
C ARG A 174 0.70 -6.41 -0.14
N GLN A 175 1.31 -6.61 -1.30
CA GLN A 175 2.33 -5.72 -1.83
C GLN A 175 1.78 -4.32 -2.10
N ILE A 176 0.61 -4.20 -2.73
CA ILE A 176 -0.03 -2.91 -3.01
C ILE A 176 -0.34 -2.18 -1.70
N ILE A 177 -0.91 -2.86 -0.71
CA ILE A 177 -1.23 -2.24 0.58
C ILE A 177 0.06 -1.76 1.28
N SER A 178 1.08 -2.59 1.33
CA SER A 178 2.38 -2.25 1.89
C SER A 178 2.96 -0.98 1.23
N LEU A 179 3.06 -0.98 -0.10
CA LEU A 179 3.66 0.10 -0.86
C LEU A 179 2.80 1.37 -0.89
N LEU A 180 1.47 1.24 -0.83
CA LEU A 180 0.57 2.37 -0.71
C LEU A 180 0.81 3.11 0.60
N PHE A 181 0.90 2.38 1.71
CA PHE A 181 1.12 2.98 3.02
C PHE A 181 2.54 3.57 3.17
N ASP A 182 3.56 2.96 2.55
CA ASP A 182 4.89 3.56 2.43
C ASP A 182 4.85 4.88 1.64
N ARG A 183 4.14 4.88 0.52
CA ARG A 183 3.96 6.06 -0.32
C ARG A 183 3.21 7.17 0.40
N VAL A 184 2.16 6.84 1.17
CA VAL A 184 1.45 7.80 2.03
C VAL A 184 2.41 8.41 3.06
N ALA A 185 3.25 7.59 3.69
CA ALA A 185 4.24 8.06 4.65
C ALA A 185 5.28 9.01 4.02
N ASP A 186 5.70 8.74 2.80
CA ASP A 186 6.58 9.60 2.02
C ASP A 186 5.89 10.93 1.65
N GLU A 187 4.67 10.91 1.12
CA GLU A 187 3.93 12.12 0.71
C GLU A 187 3.56 13.01 1.91
N LEU A 188 3.40 12.43 3.09
CA LEU A 188 3.15 13.13 4.35
C LEU A 188 4.44 13.53 5.10
N GLY A 189 5.61 13.28 4.53
CA GLY A 189 6.91 13.64 5.13
C GLY A 189 7.23 12.89 6.44
N VAL A 190 6.55 11.78 6.72
CA VAL A 190 6.76 10.99 7.93
C VAL A 190 8.10 10.28 7.90
N THR A 191 8.51 9.76 6.74
CA THR A 191 9.81 9.10 6.56
C THR A 191 10.98 10.07 6.74
N ALA A 192 10.85 11.31 6.25
CA ALA A 192 11.83 12.37 6.45
C ALA A 192 11.92 12.82 7.93
N ALA A 193 10.78 12.98 8.61
CA ALA A 193 10.75 13.33 10.03
C ALA A 193 11.37 12.23 10.91
N ALA A 194 11.09 10.96 10.61
CA ALA A 194 11.68 9.83 11.33
C ALA A 194 13.21 9.75 11.13
N ALA A 195 13.69 9.99 9.90
CA ALA A 195 15.12 10.04 9.59
C ALA A 195 15.83 11.19 10.32
N ALA A 196 15.20 12.37 10.39
CA ALA A 196 15.75 13.52 11.12
C ALA A 196 15.83 13.27 12.63
N ALA A 197 14.79 12.66 13.22
CA ALA A 197 14.80 12.28 14.64
C ALA A 197 15.91 11.25 14.95
N ALA A 198 16.09 10.24 14.11
CA ALA A 198 17.16 9.27 14.24
C ALA A 198 18.56 9.90 14.13
N ALA A 199 18.74 10.86 13.22
CA ALA A 199 19.99 11.60 13.07
C ALA A 199 20.31 12.45 14.31
N ASN A 200 19.31 13.10 14.91
CA ASN A 200 19.47 13.88 16.14
C ASN A 200 19.88 13.02 17.35
N ILE A 201 19.33 11.80 17.45
CA ILE A 201 19.74 10.82 18.48
C ILE A 201 21.19 10.37 18.24
N ALA A 202 21.58 10.12 16.99
CA ALA A 202 22.95 9.73 16.64
C ALA A 202 23.97 10.85 16.89
N SER A 203 23.59 12.13 16.71
CA SER A 203 24.45 13.28 16.99
C SER A 203 24.46 13.70 18.47
N GLY A 204 23.49 13.27 19.27
CA GLY A 204 23.41 13.52 20.72
C GLY A 204 24.29 12.60 21.57
N GLY A 205 24.98 11.63 20.97
CA GLY A 205 25.88 10.71 21.65
C GLY A 205 27.29 11.26 21.85
N GLY A 206 27.48 12.27 22.70
CA GLY A 206 28.82 12.77 23.01
C GLY A 206 28.91 13.84 24.10
N ALA A 207 28.99 13.41 25.36
CA ALA A 207 29.80 13.98 26.46
C ALA A 207 29.14 13.79 27.84
N GLY A 208 29.22 12.57 28.39
CA GLY A 208 29.05 12.29 29.81
C GLY A 208 30.30 11.57 30.30
N GLY A 209 31.37 12.31 30.52
CA GLY A 209 32.69 11.78 30.90
C GLY A 209 32.65 11.02 32.23
N PHE A 210 33.03 9.76 32.19
CA PHE A 210 33.53 9.03 33.35
C PHE A 210 34.84 9.70 33.81
N ALA A 211 34.80 10.44 34.92
CA ALA A 211 35.98 10.81 35.68
C ALA A 211 35.77 10.37 37.14
N ALA A 212 36.47 9.31 37.51
CA ALA A 212 36.63 8.89 38.90
C ALA A 212 37.71 9.75 39.58
N SER A 213 37.38 10.39 40.69
CA SER A 213 38.34 10.70 41.75
C SER A 213 37.61 10.74 43.09
N GLY A 214 38.12 10.00 44.07
CA GLY A 214 37.50 9.81 45.38
C GLY A 214 37.92 10.84 46.42
N GLY A 215 37.16 10.90 47.52
CA GLY A 215 37.60 11.50 48.77
C GLY A 215 36.48 12.05 49.66
N ARG A 216 36.07 11.26 50.66
CA ARG A 216 35.66 11.60 52.05
C ARG A 216 34.87 12.90 52.33
N GLY A 217 33.79 12.76 53.11
CA GLY A 217 33.31 13.82 54.01
C GLY A 217 31.84 13.67 54.41
N MET A 218 31.57 13.76 55.70
CA MET A 218 30.29 13.55 56.39
C MET A 218 29.45 14.85 56.44
N GLU A 219 28.13 14.70 56.69
CA GLU A 219 27.19 15.62 57.37
C GLU A 219 26.12 16.40 56.57
N MET A 220 24.87 15.93 56.74
CA MET A 220 23.64 16.59 57.21
C MET A 220 23.14 17.95 56.67
N HIS A 221 21.89 17.86 56.18
CA HIS A 221 20.74 18.79 56.24
C HIS A 221 20.82 20.21 55.62
N GLY A 222 19.90 20.45 54.67
CA GLY A 222 19.43 21.77 54.26
C GLY A 222 18.72 21.76 52.90
N GLU A 223 17.38 21.77 52.94
CA GLU A 223 16.42 22.49 52.07
C GLU A 223 16.30 22.19 50.55
N ASP A 224 15.07 21.80 50.19
CA ASP A 224 14.23 22.19 49.05
C ASP A 224 14.88 22.42 47.66
N SER A 225 14.57 21.57 46.66
CA SER A 225 13.93 21.99 45.39
C SER A 225 13.73 20.81 44.41
N GLU A 226 12.51 20.75 43.86
CA GLU A 226 12.13 20.38 42.48
C GLU A 226 12.72 19.13 41.78
N ALA A 227 11.83 18.18 41.48
CA ALA A 227 11.98 17.27 40.34
C ALA A 227 10.72 17.38 39.46
N GLY A 228 10.70 18.39 38.59
CA GLY A 228 9.77 18.48 37.47
C GLY A 228 10.11 17.40 36.44
N THR A 229 9.18 16.50 36.20
CA THR A 229 9.23 15.53 35.10
C THR A 229 9.10 16.29 33.79
N ALA A 230 10.04 16.05 32.88
CA ALA A 230 9.98 16.57 31.52
C ALA A 230 8.78 15.92 30.80
N GLU A 231 7.67 16.65 30.72
CA GLU A 231 6.60 16.38 29.77
C GLU A 231 7.20 16.51 28.36
N GLU A 232 7.34 15.38 27.66
CA GLU A 232 7.43 15.39 26.21
C GLU A 232 6.11 15.97 25.68
N ALA A 233 6.16 17.23 25.27
CA ALA A 233 5.07 17.92 24.64
C ALA A 233 4.63 17.14 23.40
N VAL A 234 3.54 16.38 23.53
CA VAL A 234 2.71 15.96 22.42
C VAL A 234 2.19 17.25 21.81
N VAL A 235 2.82 17.69 20.72
CA VAL A 235 2.30 18.80 19.91
C VAL A 235 0.95 18.33 19.38
N GLU A 236 -0.11 18.76 20.05
CA GLU A 236 -1.45 18.71 19.51
C GLU A 236 -1.51 19.74 18.38
N GLU A 237 -1.11 19.33 17.17
CA GLU A 237 -1.56 20.09 16.00
C GLU A 237 -3.08 19.91 15.92
N GLU A 238 -3.76 21.01 16.23
CA GLU A 238 -5.13 21.30 15.84
C GLU A 238 -5.11 21.50 14.32
N ASP A 239 -5.65 20.52 13.58
CA ASP A 239 -5.87 20.62 12.15
C ASP A 239 -7.12 21.48 11.93
N GLU A 240 -6.95 22.81 12.00
CA GLU A 240 -7.88 23.73 11.35
C GLU A 240 -7.64 23.65 9.85
N GLY A 241 -8.62 23.08 9.15
CA GLY A 241 -8.60 22.87 7.72
C GLY A 241 -8.35 24.16 6.93
N GLY A 242 -7.54 24.03 5.88
CA GLY A 242 -7.29 25.14 4.96
C GLY A 242 -6.10 24.93 4.03
N GLY A 243 -6.11 23.88 3.22
CA GLY A 243 -5.15 23.75 2.13
C GLY A 243 -5.20 22.40 1.45
N GLY A 244 -5.93 22.30 0.34
CA GLY A 244 -5.97 21.11 -0.52
C GLY A 244 -4.60 20.80 -1.10
N GLY A 245 -3.76 20.13 -0.32
CA GLY A 245 -2.44 19.65 -0.69
C GLY A 245 -2.47 18.17 -1.07
N ALA A 246 -1.49 17.73 -1.86
CA ALA A 246 -1.33 16.33 -2.24
C ALA A 246 -1.35 15.35 -1.03
N GLY A 247 -0.84 15.80 0.13
CA GLY A 247 -0.87 15.03 1.36
C GLY A 247 -2.27 14.75 1.93
N GLU A 248 -3.25 15.66 1.75
CA GLU A 248 -4.61 15.46 2.24
C GLU A 248 -5.31 14.31 1.47
N GLY A 249 -5.14 14.27 0.15
CA GLY A 249 -5.64 13.19 -0.71
C GLY A 249 -5.01 11.84 -0.35
N ALA A 250 -3.70 11.82 -0.07
CA ALA A 250 -2.99 10.62 0.33
C ALA A 250 -3.49 10.07 1.68
N LEU A 251 -3.65 10.96 2.66
CA LEU A 251 -4.17 10.60 3.98
C LEU A 251 -5.62 10.09 3.90
N ARG A 252 -6.45 10.71 3.05
CA ARG A 252 -7.82 10.26 2.80
C ARG A 252 -7.86 8.87 2.16
N CYS A 253 -7.00 8.59 1.19
CA CYS A 253 -6.86 7.25 0.61
C CYS A 253 -6.46 6.22 1.67
N ALA A 254 -5.47 6.52 2.52
CA ALA A 254 -5.03 5.63 3.59
C ALA A 254 -6.16 5.32 4.59
N HIS A 255 -6.94 6.34 4.96
CA HIS A 255 -8.10 6.20 5.84
C HIS A 255 -9.15 5.27 5.24
N LEU A 256 -9.55 5.52 3.98
CA LEU A 256 -10.58 4.72 3.29
C LEU A 256 -10.14 3.27 3.08
N VAL A 257 -8.88 3.05 2.67
CA VAL A 257 -8.32 1.70 2.53
C VAL A 257 -8.35 0.98 3.88
N PHE A 258 -7.83 1.58 4.96
CA PHE A 258 -7.76 0.93 6.26
C PHE A 258 -9.15 0.63 6.85
N GLN A 259 -10.10 1.55 6.68
CA GLN A 259 -11.49 1.35 7.09
C GLN A 259 -12.11 0.14 6.37
N ASP A 260 -11.96 0.06 5.05
CA ASP A 260 -12.48 -1.09 4.29
C ASP A 260 -11.77 -2.39 4.68
N LEU A 261 -10.47 -2.39 4.97
CA LEU A 261 -9.77 -3.58 5.50
C LEU A 261 -10.38 -4.07 6.82
N CYS A 262 -10.79 -3.16 7.71
CA CYS A 262 -11.47 -3.52 8.96
C CYS A 262 -12.85 -4.16 8.70
N VAL A 263 -13.62 -3.62 7.74
CA VAL A 263 -14.91 -4.20 7.30
C VAL A 263 -14.72 -5.59 6.69
N LEU A 264 -13.74 -5.75 5.78
CA LEU A 264 -13.41 -7.03 5.16
C LEU A 264 -12.98 -8.08 6.18
N SER A 265 -12.28 -7.67 7.25
CA SER A 265 -11.88 -8.55 8.36
C SER A 265 -13.07 -9.11 9.14
N ARG A 266 -14.24 -8.47 9.08
CA ARG A 266 -15.50 -8.99 9.66
C ARG A 266 -16.20 -10.01 8.74
N GLY A 267 -15.69 -10.23 7.53
CA GLY A 267 -16.35 -11.01 6.48
C GLY A 267 -17.48 -10.24 5.78
N GLU A 268 -17.53 -8.92 5.95
CA GLU A 268 -18.47 -8.04 5.29
C GLU A 268 -17.91 -7.54 3.95
N GLN A 269 -18.76 -6.94 3.12
CA GLN A 269 -18.34 -6.37 1.83
C GLN A 269 -17.73 -4.98 2.02
N GLY A 270 -16.61 -4.72 1.34
CA GLY A 270 -16.00 -3.38 1.31
C GLY A 270 -16.97 -2.34 0.75
N GLN A 271 -17.09 -1.21 1.44
CA GLN A 271 -18.04 -0.16 1.06
C GLN A 271 -17.45 0.71 -0.05
N TRP A 272 -16.14 0.97 0.01
CA TRP A 272 -15.43 1.82 -0.92
C TRP A 272 -14.80 1.02 -2.08
N ILE A 273 -14.18 -0.12 -1.79
CA ILE A 273 -13.66 -1.07 -2.78
C ILE A 273 -14.82 -1.94 -3.30
N LYS A 274 -15.77 -1.29 -3.99
CA LYS A 274 -16.85 -1.84 -4.85
C LYS A 274 -17.30 -3.28 -4.52
N ARG A 275 -17.75 -3.55 -3.30
CA ARG A 275 -18.34 -4.83 -2.86
C ARG A 275 -17.47 -6.07 -3.07
N THR A 276 -16.15 -5.94 -2.99
CA THR A 276 -15.28 -7.11 -2.90
C THR A 276 -15.44 -7.76 -1.53
N SER A 277 -15.47 -9.10 -1.50
CA SER A 277 -15.39 -9.89 -0.27
C SER A 277 -14.11 -10.70 -0.28
N VAL A 278 -13.44 -10.77 0.86
CA VAL A 278 -12.30 -11.69 1.07
C VAL A 278 -12.55 -12.53 2.31
N SER A 279 -11.72 -13.55 2.53
CA SER A 279 -11.75 -14.26 3.80
C SER A 279 -11.40 -13.32 4.94
N ALA A 280 -12.12 -13.44 6.06
CA ALA A 280 -11.82 -12.69 7.30
C ALA A 280 -10.36 -12.86 7.74
N SER A 281 -9.75 -14.02 7.45
CA SER A 281 -8.34 -14.29 7.70
C SER A 281 -7.40 -13.37 6.92
N LEU A 282 -7.67 -13.14 5.63
CA LEU A 282 -6.86 -12.26 4.80
C LEU A 282 -7.04 -10.81 5.26
N GLY A 283 -8.28 -10.38 5.51
CA GLY A 283 -8.55 -9.03 6.01
C GLY A 283 -7.77 -8.73 7.28
N LEU A 284 -7.84 -9.61 8.29
CA LEU A 284 -7.15 -9.42 9.56
C LEU A 284 -5.63 -9.39 9.40
N GLU A 285 -5.09 -10.20 8.48
CA GLU A 285 -3.66 -10.23 8.18
C GLU A 285 -3.19 -8.93 7.51
N LEU A 286 -4.01 -8.34 6.64
CA LEU A 286 -3.72 -7.03 6.03
C LEU A 286 -3.81 -5.90 7.06
N VAL A 287 -4.75 -5.97 8.00
CA VAL A 287 -4.84 -5.03 9.13
C VAL A 287 -3.58 -5.12 10.01
N GLU A 288 -3.17 -6.33 10.41
CA GLU A 288 -1.92 -6.56 11.15
C GLU A 288 -0.70 -6.02 10.39
N GLN A 289 -0.62 -6.29 9.08
CA GLN A 289 0.48 -5.84 8.22
C GLN A 289 0.60 -4.30 8.23
N VAL A 290 -0.51 -3.58 8.03
CA VAL A 290 -0.50 -2.11 8.02
C VAL A 290 -0.13 -1.54 9.40
N LEU A 291 -0.69 -2.09 10.47
CA LEU A 291 -0.42 -1.63 11.84
C LEU A 291 1.02 -1.85 12.28
N SER A 292 1.64 -2.95 11.86
CA SER A 292 3.03 -3.26 12.17
C SER A 292 4.02 -2.49 11.28
N GLN A 293 3.66 -2.24 10.02
CA GLN A 293 4.54 -1.57 9.05
C GLN A 293 4.59 -0.05 9.25
N GLN A 294 3.47 0.60 9.60
CA GLN A 294 3.39 2.06 9.63
C GLN A 294 2.94 2.66 10.98
N PRO A 295 3.60 2.35 12.11
CA PRO A 295 3.17 2.83 13.44
C PRO A 295 3.19 4.35 13.58
N ILE A 296 4.14 5.02 12.90
CA ILE A 296 4.28 6.47 12.98
C ILE A 296 3.09 7.18 12.31
N LEU A 297 2.53 6.63 11.23
CA LEU A 297 1.34 7.21 10.58
C LEU A 297 0.15 7.27 11.55
N PHE A 298 -0.15 6.16 12.22
CA PHE A 298 -1.27 6.08 13.17
C PHE A 298 -1.02 6.90 14.45
N ARG A 299 0.24 7.02 14.88
CA ARG A 299 0.62 7.91 15.99
C ARG A 299 0.48 9.38 15.62
N ARG A 300 0.91 9.79 14.42
CA ARG A 300 0.92 11.20 14.01
C ARG A 300 -0.47 11.72 13.63
N PHE A 301 -1.24 10.96 12.85
CA PHE A 301 -2.49 11.44 12.28
C PHE A 301 -3.72 10.99 13.09
N LYS A 302 -4.41 11.95 13.73
CA LYS A 302 -5.62 11.70 14.55
C LYS A 302 -6.69 10.92 13.77
N VAL A 303 -6.85 11.18 12.47
CA VAL A 303 -7.85 10.49 11.62
C VAL A 303 -7.59 8.98 11.49
N LEU A 304 -6.33 8.56 11.38
CA LEU A 304 -5.95 7.14 11.38
C LEU A 304 -5.99 6.55 12.79
N ARG A 305 -5.57 7.33 13.80
CA ARG A 305 -5.62 6.91 15.22
C ARG A 305 -7.04 6.56 15.66
N ARG A 306 -8.04 7.34 15.24
CA ARG A 306 -9.45 7.08 15.55
C ARG A 306 -9.92 5.71 15.05
N LEU A 307 -9.44 5.25 13.89
CA LEU A 307 -9.77 3.92 13.36
C LEU A 307 -9.28 2.79 14.27
N LEU A 308 -8.19 2.99 15.02
CA LEU A 308 -7.73 2.00 16.00
C LEU A 308 -8.79 1.75 17.07
N SER A 309 -9.28 2.82 17.71
CA SER A 309 -10.28 2.73 18.78
C SER A 309 -11.66 2.34 18.24
N GLN A 310 -12.08 2.90 17.09
CA GLN A 310 -13.44 2.73 16.57
C GLN A 310 -13.65 1.44 15.78
N GLU A 311 -12.63 0.94 15.08
CA GLU A 311 -12.76 -0.20 14.17
C GLU A 311 -11.91 -1.40 14.62
N VAL A 312 -10.61 -1.19 14.89
CA VAL A 312 -9.67 -2.28 15.16
C VAL A 312 -9.89 -2.90 16.55
N CYS A 313 -10.01 -2.10 17.61
CA CYS A 313 -10.22 -2.62 18.96
C CYS A 313 -11.53 -3.43 19.07
N PRO A 314 -12.70 -2.94 18.58
CA PRO A 314 -13.93 -3.72 18.56
C PRO A 314 -13.81 -4.98 17.70
N LEU A 315 -13.16 -4.90 16.54
CA LEU A 315 -12.89 -6.04 15.67
C LEU A 315 -12.11 -7.14 16.42
N ILE A 316 -10.98 -6.80 17.04
CA ILE A 316 -10.14 -7.76 17.77
C ILE A 316 -10.92 -8.37 18.94
N LEU A 317 -11.61 -7.55 19.74
CA LEU A 317 -12.42 -8.02 20.86
C LEU A 317 -13.58 -8.92 20.42
N GLN A 318 -14.24 -8.59 19.31
CA GLN A 318 -15.31 -9.41 18.74
C GLN A 318 -14.79 -10.76 18.27
N ILE A 319 -13.64 -10.80 17.59
CA ILE A 319 -13.05 -12.03 17.08
C ILE A 319 -12.49 -12.88 18.25
N LEU A 320 -11.86 -12.28 19.27
CA LEU A 320 -11.31 -12.97 20.45
C LEU A 320 -12.39 -13.72 21.25
N ARG A 321 -13.62 -13.21 21.25
CA ARG A 321 -14.75 -13.82 21.96
C ARG A 321 -15.33 -15.05 21.24
N ARG A 322 -14.92 -15.31 20.00
CA ARG A 322 -15.40 -16.45 19.21
C ARG A 322 -14.47 -17.65 19.38
N ARG A 323 -15.01 -18.87 19.25
CA ARG A 323 -14.16 -20.05 19.05
C ARG A 323 -13.52 -19.95 17.67
N MET A 324 -12.21 -20.05 17.64
CA MET A 324 -11.38 -19.77 16.48
C MET A 324 -10.53 -20.99 16.15
N ASP A 325 -10.28 -21.22 14.87
CA ASP A 325 -9.27 -22.16 14.42
C ASP A 325 -7.88 -21.65 14.84
N PHE A 326 -6.98 -22.57 15.17
CA PHE A 326 -5.65 -22.24 15.67
C PHE A 326 -4.87 -21.25 14.78
N PRO A 327 -4.86 -21.38 13.43
CA PRO A 327 -4.18 -20.43 12.55
C PRO A 327 -4.72 -19.00 12.61
N LEU A 328 -6.03 -18.82 12.80
CA LEU A 328 -6.64 -17.51 12.93
C LEU A 328 -6.43 -16.92 14.33
N LEU A 329 -6.43 -17.78 15.36
CA LEU A 329 -6.09 -17.38 16.73
C LEU A 329 -4.66 -16.84 16.83
N VAL A 330 -3.67 -17.54 16.27
CA VAL A 330 -2.26 -17.08 16.29
C VAL A 330 -2.12 -15.71 15.61
N ARG A 331 -2.79 -15.50 14.47
CA ARG A 331 -2.79 -14.19 13.78
C ARG A 331 -3.44 -13.11 14.62
N LEU A 332 -4.61 -13.39 15.19
CA LEU A 332 -5.31 -12.45 16.06
C LEU A 332 -4.48 -12.07 17.29
N LEU A 333 -3.78 -13.04 17.89
CA LEU A 333 -2.88 -12.78 19.02
C LEU A 333 -1.71 -11.90 18.62
N ARG A 334 -1.16 -12.05 17.40
CA ARG A 334 -0.14 -11.13 16.89
C ARG A 334 -0.70 -9.73 16.68
N ALA A 335 -1.85 -9.60 16.02
CA ALA A 335 -2.52 -8.30 15.85
C ALA A 335 -2.82 -7.61 17.19
N ALA A 336 -3.31 -8.35 18.18
CA ALA A 336 -3.56 -7.87 19.53
C ALA A 336 -2.26 -7.49 20.26
N SER A 337 -1.19 -8.27 20.09
CA SER A 337 0.14 -7.95 20.61
C SER A 337 0.69 -6.67 19.99
N THR A 338 0.63 -6.52 18.66
CA THR A 338 1.00 -5.28 17.97
C THR A 338 0.19 -4.10 18.50
N LEU A 339 -1.12 -4.25 18.69
CA LEU A 339 -1.97 -3.17 19.20
C LEU A 339 -1.57 -2.76 20.63
N THR A 340 -1.39 -3.72 21.52
CA THR A 340 -1.09 -3.48 22.94
C THR A 340 0.34 -2.98 23.16
N VAL A 341 1.33 -3.52 22.44
CA VAL A 341 2.74 -3.15 22.57
C VAL A 341 3.04 -1.84 21.85
N THR A 342 2.51 -1.64 20.64
CA THR A 342 2.87 -0.49 19.80
C THR A 342 1.94 0.71 20.01
N TYR A 343 0.71 0.51 20.50
CA TYR A 343 -0.29 1.58 20.65
C TYR A 343 -0.92 1.65 22.05
N GLY A 344 -0.43 0.87 23.02
CA GLY A 344 -1.02 0.80 24.36
C GLY A 344 -0.95 2.12 25.15
N ASP A 345 0.05 2.96 24.88
CA ASP A 345 0.17 4.32 25.41
C ASP A 345 -0.93 5.26 24.89
N LEU A 346 -1.40 5.03 23.65
CA LEU A 346 -2.47 5.81 23.03
C LEU A 346 -3.87 5.30 23.40
N LEU A 347 -4.00 4.01 23.73
CA LEU A 347 -5.29 3.32 23.93
C LEU A 347 -5.27 2.46 25.21
N PRO A 348 -5.05 3.05 26.40
CA PRO A 348 -4.81 2.30 27.63
C PRO A 348 -6.04 1.47 28.06
N ASN A 349 -7.25 2.01 27.88
CA ASN A 349 -8.49 1.35 28.25
C ASN A 349 -8.77 0.14 27.35
N GLU A 350 -8.61 0.33 26.04
CA GLU A 350 -8.81 -0.72 25.04
C GLU A 350 -7.74 -1.80 25.14
N ALA A 351 -6.47 -1.43 25.35
CA ALA A 351 -5.39 -2.38 25.58
C ALA A 351 -5.66 -3.23 26.83
N HIS A 352 -6.12 -2.63 27.92
CA HIS A 352 -6.54 -3.36 29.11
C HIS A 352 -7.70 -4.33 28.80
N ALA A 353 -8.72 -3.90 28.05
CA ALA A 353 -9.84 -4.76 27.69
C ALA A 353 -9.41 -5.96 26.81
N ILE A 354 -8.50 -5.73 25.86
CA ILE A 354 -7.94 -6.79 25.00
C ILE A 354 -7.15 -7.79 25.82
N LEU A 355 -6.22 -7.31 26.67
CA LEU A 355 -5.40 -8.18 27.53
C LEU A 355 -6.25 -8.98 28.52
N SER A 356 -7.24 -8.35 29.16
CA SER A 356 -8.19 -9.03 30.06
C SER A 356 -8.99 -10.11 29.34
N THR A 357 -9.42 -9.85 28.09
CA THR A 357 -10.14 -10.85 27.27
C THR A 357 -9.22 -12.00 26.86
N MET A 358 -7.98 -11.71 26.48
CA MET A 358 -6.97 -12.73 26.16
C MET A 358 -6.66 -13.62 27.38
N LEU A 359 -6.42 -13.01 28.55
CA LEU A 359 -6.20 -13.74 29.81
C LEU A 359 -7.41 -14.59 30.19
N GLY A 360 -8.63 -14.07 30.04
CA GLY A 360 -9.86 -14.83 30.25
C GLY A 360 -9.94 -16.07 29.36
N SER A 361 -9.63 -15.91 28.07
CA SER A 361 -9.65 -17.04 27.11
C SER A 361 -8.61 -18.13 27.41
N LEU A 362 -7.47 -17.75 28.00
CA LEU A 362 -6.44 -18.68 28.46
C LEU A 362 -6.84 -19.35 29.79
N GLY A 363 -7.47 -18.60 30.70
CA GLY A 363 -7.88 -19.07 32.02
C GLY A 363 -9.07 -20.03 32.01
N THR A 364 -9.97 -19.94 31.03
CA THR A 364 -11.11 -20.88 30.89
C THR A 364 -10.74 -22.20 30.22
N GLY A 365 -9.51 -22.33 29.69
CA GLY A 365 -9.09 -23.46 28.87
C GLY A 365 -9.86 -23.55 27.54
N LEU A 366 -9.21 -24.02 26.48
CA LEU A 366 -9.86 -24.37 25.20
C LEU A 366 -10.79 -25.61 25.31
N GLY A 367 -11.39 -25.85 26.47
CA GLY A 367 -12.16 -27.05 26.78
C GLY A 367 -12.90 -26.91 28.10
N SER A 368 -14.11 -26.36 28.04
CA SER A 368 -15.16 -26.68 28.99
C SER A 368 -16.28 -27.33 28.18
N GLU A 369 -16.10 -28.60 27.86
CA GLU A 369 -17.23 -29.53 27.76
C GLU A 369 -17.44 -30.07 29.17
N VAL A 370 -18.37 -29.47 29.92
CA VAL A 370 -19.09 -30.21 30.94
C VAL A 370 -20.20 -30.92 30.19
N ASP A 371 -19.85 -32.03 29.53
CA ASP A 371 -20.84 -33.01 29.14
C ASP A 371 -21.15 -33.79 30.42
N HIS A 372 -22.32 -33.54 31.03
CA HIS A 372 -22.82 -34.38 32.11
C HIS A 372 -23.36 -35.66 31.48
N PRO A 373 -22.70 -36.82 31.62
CA PRO A 373 -23.35 -38.07 31.29
C PRO A 373 -24.49 -38.25 32.30
N GLY A 374 -25.70 -38.42 31.76
CA GLY A 374 -26.92 -38.54 32.53
C GLY A 374 -26.82 -39.59 33.63
N GLU A 375 -27.46 -39.27 34.74
CA GLU A 375 -27.85 -40.21 35.77
C GLU A 375 -28.50 -41.45 35.13
N GLN A 376 -27.81 -42.58 35.16
CA GLN A 376 -28.43 -43.89 35.12
C GLN A 376 -28.19 -44.53 36.49
N GLU A 377 -29.20 -44.46 37.34
CA GLU A 377 -29.33 -45.32 38.52
C GLU A 377 -29.33 -46.79 38.11
N PRO A 378 -28.58 -47.67 38.78
CA PRO A 378 -28.83 -49.10 38.72
C PRO A 378 -29.52 -49.59 40.00
N ARG A 379 -30.76 -50.07 39.78
CA ARG A 379 -31.56 -51.07 40.53
C ARG A 379 -32.24 -50.71 41.83
#